data_AF-A0A962GMB7-F1
#
_entry.id   AF-A0A962GMB7-F1
#
_cell.length_a   1.000
_cell.length_b   1.000
_cell.length_c   1.000
_cell.angle_alpha   90.00
_cell.angle_beta   90.00
_cell.angle_gamma   90.00
#
_symmetry.space_group_name_H-M   'P 1'
#
loop_
_entity.id
_entity.type
_entity.pdbx_description
1 polymer ?
#
loop_
_entity_poly.entity_id
_entity_poly.type
_entity_poly.pdbx_seq_one_letter_code
_entity_poly.pdbx_strand_id
1 'polypeptide(L)'
;MSLRVARWQALLGRETAKRAGLSAAMGDAESGEAGAELIQADALMEFLFGDSREGGSGPSSGLTVASWVDQVQELFPASAREVLEGELVRRRGLGELLQRPDLLERIEPNVELVKTLITHRELLNEETRVLARKIIDQVVAELREKLKLQVEPAIVGALRRDRHSPRRVARNLDLKTTVRRNLQHWDAERERL
;
A
#
# COMPACT_ATOMS: atom_id res chain seq x y z
N MET A 1 25.86 -5.93 6.20
CA MET A 1 24.67 -6.81 6.05
C MET A 1 23.68 -6.71 7.23
N SER A 2 23.69 -5.64 8.03
CA SER A 2 22.86 -5.51 9.25
C SER A 2 21.76 -4.43 9.20
N LEU A 3 21.79 -3.50 8.24
CA LEU A 3 20.86 -2.36 8.21
C LEU A 3 19.41 -2.74 7.92
N ARG A 4 19.18 -3.82 7.15
CA ARG A 4 17.81 -4.35 6.93
C ARG A 4 17.24 -4.92 8.23
N VAL A 5 18.03 -5.68 8.99
CA VAL A 5 17.57 -6.32 10.22
C VAL A 5 17.25 -5.27 11.28
N ALA A 6 18.11 -4.26 11.45
CA ALA A 6 17.87 -3.15 12.37
C ALA A 6 16.57 -2.37 12.03
N ARG A 7 16.30 -2.11 10.74
CA ARG A 7 15.05 -1.46 10.29
C ARG A 7 13.81 -2.32 10.51
N TRP A 8 13.89 -3.63 10.25
CA TRP A 8 12.78 -4.55 10.53
C TRP A 8 12.54 -4.70 12.04
N GLN A 9 13.58 -4.58 12.86
CA GLN A 9 13.48 -4.63 14.32
C GLN A 9 12.82 -3.36 14.89
N ALA A 10 13.03 -2.19 14.27
CA ALA A 10 12.30 -0.96 14.59
C ALA A 10 10.80 -1.06 14.22
N LEU A 11 10.49 -1.72 13.10
CA LEU A 11 9.11 -1.96 12.64
C LEU A 11 8.34 -2.96 13.52
N LEU A 12 9.04 -3.90 14.15
CA LEU A 12 8.45 -4.95 15.00
C LEU A 12 8.33 -4.53 16.48
N GLY A 13 9.05 -3.49 16.89
CA GLY A 13 9.10 -3.02 18.28
C GLY A 13 10.01 -3.89 19.16
N ARG A 14 10.66 -3.24 20.15
CA ARG A 14 11.64 -3.87 21.06
C ARG A 14 11.13 -5.12 21.77
N GLU A 15 9.84 -5.20 22.06
CA GLU A 15 9.25 -6.30 22.83
C GLU A 15 9.15 -7.62 22.03
N THR A 16 8.81 -7.53 20.74
CA THR A 16 8.81 -8.70 19.85
C THR A 16 10.23 -9.10 19.47
N ALA A 17 11.15 -8.13 19.37
CA ALA A 17 12.56 -8.38 19.11
C ALA A 17 13.27 -9.10 20.27
N LYS A 18 12.91 -8.78 21.52
CA LYS A 18 13.29 -9.55 22.72
C LYS A 18 12.72 -10.97 22.67
N ARG A 19 11.44 -11.12 22.29
CA ARG A 19 10.77 -12.42 22.19
C ARG A 19 11.32 -13.30 21.05
N ALA A 20 11.87 -12.68 19.99
CA ALA A 20 12.49 -13.33 18.85
C ALA A 20 14.00 -13.62 19.02
N GLY A 21 14.60 -13.29 20.18
CA GLY A 21 16.01 -13.60 20.47
C GLY A 21 17.04 -12.71 19.76
N LEU A 22 16.62 -11.59 19.16
CA LEU A 22 17.49 -10.66 18.41
C LEU A 22 18.26 -9.67 19.32
N SER A 23 18.09 -9.79 20.64
CA SER A 23 18.66 -8.86 21.65
C SER A 23 20.16 -9.05 21.92
N ALA A 24 20.75 -10.18 21.53
CA ALA A 24 22.10 -10.56 21.96
C ALA A 24 23.25 -9.93 21.15
N ALA A 25 22.96 -9.21 20.06
CA ALA A 25 24.00 -8.72 19.14
C ALA A 25 24.47 -7.27 19.41
N MET A 26 23.96 -6.59 20.44
CA MET A 26 24.01 -5.13 20.47
C MET A 26 24.28 -4.50 21.85
N GLY A 27 25.29 -4.97 22.58
CA GLY A 27 25.81 -4.22 23.72
C GLY A 27 26.50 -2.90 23.34
N ASP A 28 26.91 -2.74 22.06
CA ASP A 28 27.84 -1.69 21.63
C ASP A 28 27.23 -0.62 20.68
N ALA A 29 25.95 -0.70 20.30
CA ALA A 29 25.35 0.25 19.35
C ALA A 29 24.50 1.36 19.99
N GLU A 30 24.45 1.45 21.32
CA GLU A 30 23.64 2.44 22.03
C GLU A 30 24.21 3.87 21.99
N SER A 31 25.44 4.08 21.48
CA SER A 31 26.13 5.38 21.47
C SER A 31 26.35 6.02 20.09
N GLY A 32 25.81 5.45 19.01
CA GLY A 32 26.00 5.96 17.63
C GLY A 32 24.76 6.62 17.02
N GLU A 33 24.90 7.26 15.85
CA GLU A 33 23.79 7.85 15.06
C GLU A 33 22.63 6.86 14.85
N ALA A 34 22.93 5.57 14.66
CA ALA A 34 21.94 4.52 14.55
C ALA A 34 21.07 4.35 15.81
N GLY A 35 21.61 4.61 17.00
CA GLY A 35 20.86 4.61 18.25
C GLY A 35 19.87 5.77 18.33
N ALA A 36 20.25 6.95 17.81
CA ALA A 36 19.37 8.11 17.74
C ALA A 36 18.21 7.91 16.75
N GLU A 37 18.46 7.34 15.56
CA GLU A 37 17.42 6.99 14.59
C GLU A 37 16.40 6.00 15.18
N LEU A 38 16.88 5.02 15.95
CA LEU A 38 16.02 4.04 16.64
C LEU A 38 15.12 4.69 17.70
N ILE A 39 15.65 5.64 18.47
CA ILE A 39 14.87 6.39 19.47
C ILE A 39 13.82 7.27 18.79
N GLN A 40 14.18 7.94 17.69
CA GLN A 40 13.23 8.75 16.91
C GLN A 40 12.12 7.89 16.31
N ALA A 41 12.48 6.74 15.70
CA ALA A 41 11.49 5.81 15.17
C ALA A 41 10.51 5.31 16.24
N ASP A 42 10.99 5.02 17.46
CA ASP A 42 10.14 4.60 18.58
C ASP A 42 9.17 5.71 19.01
N ALA A 43 9.63 6.96 19.08
CA ALA A 43 8.78 8.11 19.40
C ALA A 43 7.69 8.35 18.34
N LEU A 44 8.01 8.15 17.04
CA LEU A 44 7.02 8.24 15.95
C LEU A 44 5.96 7.14 16.04
N MET A 45 6.37 5.93 16.42
CA MET A 45 5.47 4.80 16.63
C MET A 45 4.59 5.01 17.87
N GLU A 46 5.16 5.50 18.97
CA GLU A 46 4.41 5.87 20.16
C GLU A 46 3.38 6.98 19.86
N PHE A 47 3.75 7.99 19.07
CA PHE A 47 2.80 9.02 18.64
C PHE A 47 1.63 8.44 17.81
N LEU A 48 1.89 7.45 16.97
CA LEU A 48 0.89 6.85 16.07
C LEU A 48 -0.01 5.82 16.79
N PHE A 49 0.59 4.97 17.62
CA PHE A 49 -0.05 3.80 18.24
C PHE A 49 -0.35 3.97 19.72
N GLY A 50 0.22 4.97 20.38
CA GLY A 50 -0.04 5.28 21.78
C GLY A 50 -1.51 5.60 22.00
N ASP A 51 -2.14 4.86 22.90
CA ASP A 51 -3.50 5.16 23.33
C ASP A 51 -3.48 6.47 24.12
N SER A 52 -4.53 7.30 24.02
CA SER A 52 -4.64 8.57 24.76
C SER A 52 -4.85 8.38 26.28
N ARG A 53 -4.30 7.31 26.85
CA ARG A 53 -4.38 6.98 28.26
C ARG A 53 -3.15 7.54 28.96
N GLU A 54 -3.40 8.55 29.79
CA GLU A 54 -2.48 9.14 30.77
C GLU A 54 -1.59 8.07 31.41
N GLY A 55 -0.26 8.22 31.29
CA GLY A 55 0.66 7.34 31.98
C GLY A 55 2.08 7.30 31.43
N GLY A 56 2.66 8.44 31.04
CA GLY A 56 4.07 8.51 30.72
C GLY A 56 4.44 9.82 30.06
N SER A 57 5.23 10.65 30.74
CA SER A 57 5.99 11.73 30.09
C SER A 57 7.07 11.10 29.21
N GLY A 58 6.64 10.49 28.11
CA GLY A 58 7.51 9.97 27.07
C GLY A 58 7.94 11.08 26.10
N PRO A 59 9.02 10.84 25.33
CA PRO A 59 9.56 11.78 24.34
C PRO A 59 8.59 12.17 23.21
N SER A 60 7.40 11.54 23.14
CA SER A 60 6.34 11.81 22.16
C SER A 60 5.48 13.04 22.45
N SER A 61 5.57 13.62 23.65
CA SER A 61 4.71 14.71 24.14
C SER A 61 4.79 16.06 23.39
N GLY A 62 5.73 16.22 22.46
CA GLY A 62 5.89 17.43 21.63
C GLY A 62 5.69 17.24 20.13
N LEU A 63 5.39 16.03 19.65
CA LEU A 63 5.26 15.75 18.22
C LEU A 63 3.92 16.28 17.68
N THR A 64 3.99 17.18 16.72
CA THR A 64 2.83 17.61 15.91
C THR A 64 2.71 16.71 14.69
N VAL A 65 1.51 16.60 14.12
CA VAL A 65 1.32 15.76 12.91
C VAL A 65 2.21 16.20 11.75
N ALA A 66 2.42 17.51 11.57
CA ALA A 66 3.33 18.05 10.54
C ALA A 66 4.78 17.55 10.74
N SER A 67 5.32 17.70 11.94
CA SER A 67 6.68 17.23 12.27
C SER A 67 6.80 15.71 12.20
N TRP A 68 5.72 14.98 12.49
CA TRP A 68 5.69 13.53 12.37
C TRP A 68 5.79 13.09 10.91
N VAL A 69 5.05 13.73 10.01
CA VAL A 69 5.11 13.44 8.55
C VAL A 69 6.51 13.70 8.02
N ASP A 70 7.11 14.85 8.36
CA ASP A 70 8.46 15.19 7.91
C ASP A 70 9.50 14.15 8.39
N GLN A 71 9.45 13.74 9.66
CA GLN A 71 10.38 12.73 10.21
C GLN A 71 10.14 11.32 9.63
N VAL A 72 8.89 10.95 9.34
CA VAL A 72 8.57 9.68 8.68
C VAL A 72 9.13 9.65 7.25
N GLN A 73 9.08 10.79 6.56
CA GLN A 73 9.68 10.95 5.23
C GLN A 73 11.21 10.92 5.24
N GLU A 74 11.86 11.24 6.36
CA GLU A 74 13.31 11.13 6.48
C GLU A 74 13.75 9.69 6.81
N LEU A 75 13.09 9.07 7.78
CA LEU A 75 13.57 7.83 8.41
C LEU A 75 13.13 6.53 7.70
N PHE A 76 11.93 6.52 7.09
CA PHE A 76 11.34 5.30 6.54
C PHE A 76 11.47 5.21 5.01
N PRO A 77 11.46 4.03 4.39
CA PRO A 77 11.33 3.89 2.94
C PRO A 77 9.87 4.11 2.48
N ALA A 78 9.65 4.47 1.20
CA ALA A 78 8.33 4.79 0.65
C ALA A 78 7.23 3.76 1.00
N SER A 79 7.52 2.46 0.89
CA SER A 79 6.56 1.41 1.21
C SER A 79 6.10 1.39 2.67
N ALA A 80 6.93 1.85 3.61
CA ALA A 80 6.55 1.95 5.02
C ALA A 80 5.87 3.30 5.30
N ARG A 81 6.25 4.37 4.61
CA ARG A 81 5.61 5.69 4.72
C ARG A 81 4.14 5.60 4.35
N GLU A 82 3.79 5.00 3.22
CA GLU A 82 2.41 4.84 2.75
C GLU A 82 1.53 4.17 3.83
N VAL A 83 2.05 3.11 4.48
CA VAL A 83 1.33 2.37 5.52
C VAL A 83 1.18 3.20 6.81
N LEU A 84 2.26 3.85 7.25
CA LEU A 84 2.26 4.66 8.47
C LEU A 84 1.37 5.89 8.31
N GLU A 85 1.47 6.61 7.19
CA GLU A 85 0.64 7.75 6.88
C GLU A 85 -0.84 7.33 6.76
N GLY A 86 -1.13 6.20 6.12
CA GLY A 86 -2.49 5.64 6.09
C GLY A 86 -3.06 5.36 7.49
N GLU A 87 -2.24 4.83 8.40
CA GLU A 87 -2.66 4.56 9.77
C GLU A 87 -2.82 5.84 10.60
N LEU A 88 -1.99 6.86 10.36
CA LEU A 88 -2.11 8.19 10.98
C LEU A 88 -3.48 8.78 10.65
N VAL A 89 -3.84 8.74 9.36
CA VAL A 89 -5.13 9.19 8.86
C VAL A 89 -6.28 8.44 9.55
N ARG A 90 -6.16 7.11 9.68
CA ARG A 90 -7.19 6.26 10.28
C ARG A 90 -7.40 6.54 11.78
N ARG A 91 -6.33 6.69 12.55
CA ARG A 91 -6.37 6.74 14.03
C ARG A 91 -6.52 8.15 14.59
N ARG A 92 -5.76 9.10 14.06
CA ARG A 92 -5.70 10.45 14.63
C ARG A 92 -6.71 11.39 14.00
N GLY A 93 -7.29 11.03 12.85
CA GLY A 93 -8.32 11.80 12.16
C GLY A 93 -7.74 13.11 11.61
N LEU A 94 -7.76 13.28 10.29
CA LEU A 94 -7.16 14.45 9.63
C LEU A 94 -7.91 15.78 9.86
N GLY A 95 -8.82 15.91 10.84
CA GLY A 95 -9.65 17.13 10.99
C GLY A 95 -8.86 18.44 10.98
N GLU A 96 -7.67 18.45 11.61
CA GLU A 96 -6.74 19.61 11.60
C GLU A 96 -5.88 19.69 10.33
N LEU A 97 -5.55 18.55 9.71
CA LEU A 97 -4.74 18.47 8.50
C LEU A 97 -5.49 18.97 7.26
N LEU A 98 -6.81 18.77 7.24
CA LEU A 98 -7.68 19.25 6.16
C LEU A 98 -7.80 20.79 6.11
N GLN A 99 -7.42 21.49 7.18
CA GLN A 99 -7.44 22.96 7.21
C GLN A 99 -6.13 23.59 6.72
N ARG A 100 -5.05 22.80 6.58
CA ARG A 100 -3.72 23.29 6.22
C ARG A 100 -3.31 22.75 4.84
N PRO A 101 -3.41 23.57 3.76
CA PRO A 101 -3.12 23.12 2.40
C PRO A 101 -1.67 22.61 2.25
N ASP A 102 -0.71 23.23 2.95
CA ASP A 102 0.70 22.85 2.93
C ASP A 102 0.96 21.40 3.37
N LEU A 103 0.13 20.86 4.26
CA LEU A 103 0.29 19.49 4.75
C LEU A 103 -0.31 18.46 3.78
N LEU A 104 -1.34 18.85 3.05
CA LEU A 104 -1.98 17.98 2.07
C LEU A 104 -1.08 17.73 0.85
N GLU A 105 -0.20 18.66 0.52
CA GLU A 105 0.79 18.49 -0.57
C GLU A 105 1.95 17.56 -0.19
N ARG A 106 2.25 17.41 1.10
CA ARG A 106 3.38 16.61 1.58
C ARG A 106 3.03 15.14 1.76
N ILE A 107 1.77 14.83 2.08
CA ILE A 107 1.31 13.47 2.38
C ILE A 107 1.15 12.67 1.08
N GLU A 108 1.54 11.40 1.12
CA GLU A 108 1.45 10.51 -0.02
C GLU A 108 -0.02 10.16 -0.34
N PRO A 109 -0.46 10.23 -1.61
CA PRO A 109 -1.83 9.89 -1.99
C PRO A 109 -2.18 8.44 -1.65
N ASN A 110 -3.13 8.24 -0.73
CA ASN A 110 -3.57 6.91 -0.32
C ASN A 110 -5.11 6.79 -0.23
N VAL A 111 -5.61 5.56 -0.18
CA VAL A 111 -7.06 5.27 -0.17
C VAL A 111 -7.74 5.73 1.12
N GLU A 112 -7.07 5.65 2.27
CA GLU A 112 -7.63 6.08 3.55
C GLU A 112 -7.74 7.62 3.62
N LEU A 113 -6.80 8.34 3.02
CA LEU A 113 -6.83 9.79 2.81
C LEU A 113 -8.02 10.18 1.94
N VAL A 114 -8.27 9.49 0.83
CA VAL A 114 -9.46 9.74 -0.01
C VAL A 114 -10.74 9.52 0.78
N LYS A 115 -10.82 8.43 1.55
CA LYS A 115 -12.00 8.13 2.38
C LYS A 115 -12.27 9.23 3.40
N THR A 116 -11.25 9.71 4.09
CA THR A 116 -11.37 10.80 5.07
C THR A 116 -11.70 12.14 4.41
N LEU A 117 -11.09 12.46 3.27
CA LEU A 117 -11.43 13.65 2.48
C LEU A 117 -12.91 13.68 2.06
N ILE A 118 -13.44 12.53 1.61
CA ILE A 118 -14.86 12.42 1.23
C ILE A 118 -15.76 12.53 2.46
N THR A 119 -15.38 11.88 3.57
CA THR A 119 -16.16 11.88 4.81
C THR A 119 -16.25 13.29 5.42
N HIS A 120 -15.17 14.05 5.35
CA HIS A 120 -15.03 15.37 5.97
C HIS A 120 -14.99 16.52 4.95
N ARG A 121 -15.66 16.36 3.80
CA ARG A 121 -15.65 17.35 2.72
C ARG A 121 -16.11 18.75 3.14
N GLU A 122 -16.94 18.83 4.19
CA GLU A 122 -17.53 20.06 4.71
C GLU A 122 -16.52 20.92 5.46
N LEU A 123 -15.41 20.32 5.93
CA LEU A 123 -14.33 21.00 6.65
C LEU A 123 -13.26 21.58 5.71
N LEU A 124 -13.40 21.39 4.39
CA LEU A 124 -12.42 21.84 3.40
C LEU A 124 -12.66 23.30 2.98
N ASN A 125 -11.61 24.11 3.09
CA ASN A 125 -11.52 25.43 2.46
C ASN A 125 -11.45 25.30 0.92
N GLU A 126 -11.71 26.39 0.20
CA GLU A 126 -11.78 26.36 -1.28
C GLU A 126 -10.43 25.96 -1.90
N GLU A 127 -9.30 26.46 -1.38
CA GLU A 127 -7.96 26.08 -1.84
C GLU A 127 -7.67 24.59 -1.60
N THR A 128 -7.95 24.10 -0.38
CA THR A 128 -7.75 22.68 -0.04
C THR A 128 -8.65 21.75 -0.84
N ARG A 129 -9.83 22.21 -1.26
CA ARG A 129 -10.78 21.44 -2.08
C ARG A 129 -10.22 21.14 -3.48
N VAL A 130 -9.52 22.10 -4.08
CA VAL A 130 -8.87 21.91 -5.39
C VAL A 130 -7.76 20.87 -5.28
N LEU A 131 -6.91 20.96 -4.24
CA LEU A 131 -5.86 19.99 -3.98
C LEU A 131 -6.41 18.60 -3.67
N ALA A 132 -7.44 18.52 -2.82
CA ALA A 132 -8.13 17.27 -2.50
C ALA A 132 -8.67 16.58 -3.75
N ARG A 133 -9.27 17.33 -4.68
CA ARG A 133 -9.75 16.76 -5.95
C ARG A 133 -8.62 16.17 -6.79
N LYS A 134 -7.49 16.87 -6.91
CA LYS A 134 -6.31 16.38 -7.64
C LYS A 134 -5.79 15.06 -7.04
N ILE A 135 -5.73 14.98 -5.71
CA ILE A 135 -5.30 13.77 -4.99
C ILE A 135 -6.30 12.62 -5.23
N ILE A 136 -7.60 12.90 -5.12
CA ILE A 136 -8.65 11.90 -5.36
C ILE A 136 -8.56 11.37 -6.80
N ASP A 137 -8.41 12.26 -7.79
CA ASP A 137 -8.32 11.87 -9.20
C ASP A 137 -7.12 10.95 -9.46
N GLN A 138 -5.97 11.23 -8.85
CA GLN A 138 -4.78 10.38 -8.93
C GLN A 138 -5.06 8.98 -8.35
N VAL A 139 -5.56 8.91 -7.11
CA VAL A 139 -5.83 7.62 -6.44
C VAL A 139 -6.90 6.82 -7.20
N VAL A 140 -7.93 7.48 -7.72
CA VAL A 140 -8.97 6.83 -8.53
C VAL A 140 -8.41 6.31 -9.84
N ALA A 141 -7.49 7.04 -10.51
CA ALA A 141 -6.83 6.56 -11.71
C ALA A 141 -5.99 5.30 -11.44
N GLU A 142 -5.21 5.30 -10.36
CA GLU A 142 -4.42 4.15 -9.94
C GLU A 142 -5.29 2.94 -9.58
N LEU A 143 -6.38 3.17 -8.83
CA LEU A 143 -7.36 2.13 -8.52
C LEU A 143 -8.04 1.58 -9.77
N ARG A 144 -8.38 2.45 -10.72
CA ARG A 144 -8.99 2.05 -12.00
C ARG A 144 -8.06 1.15 -12.79
N GLU A 145 -6.77 1.46 -12.89
CA GLU A 145 -5.80 0.60 -13.58
C GLU A 145 -5.62 -0.76 -12.87
N LYS A 146 -5.57 -0.78 -11.53
CA LYS A 146 -5.50 -2.03 -10.76
C LYS A 146 -6.75 -2.89 -10.96
N LEU A 147 -7.94 -2.27 -10.92
CA LEU A 147 -9.23 -2.96 -11.08
C LEU A 147 -9.49 -3.41 -12.52
N LYS A 148 -8.99 -2.68 -13.52
CA LYS A 148 -9.14 -3.03 -14.94
C LYS A 148 -8.68 -4.46 -15.21
N LEU A 149 -7.55 -4.88 -14.65
CA LEU A 149 -7.03 -6.24 -14.81
C LEU A 149 -7.96 -7.34 -14.25
N GLN A 150 -8.74 -7.03 -13.21
CA GLN A 150 -9.66 -7.96 -12.58
C GLN A 150 -11.05 -7.93 -13.22
N VAL A 151 -11.46 -6.76 -13.70
CA VAL A 151 -12.82 -6.50 -14.22
C VAL A 151 -12.91 -6.77 -15.73
N GLU A 152 -11.82 -6.60 -16.50
CA GLU A 152 -11.79 -6.93 -17.94
C GLU A 152 -12.27 -8.37 -18.23
N PRO A 153 -11.80 -9.42 -17.53
CA PRO A 153 -12.29 -10.78 -17.76
C PRO A 153 -13.79 -10.97 -17.43
N ALA A 154 -14.32 -10.23 -16.45
CA ALA A 154 -15.72 -10.31 -16.05
C ALA A 154 -16.65 -9.62 -17.08
N ILE A 155 -16.21 -8.51 -17.66
CA ILE A 155 -16.98 -7.74 -18.67
C ILE A 155 -16.86 -8.36 -20.06
N VAL A 156 -15.67 -8.80 -20.46
CA VAL A 156 -15.45 -9.45 -21.77
C VAL A 156 -16.10 -10.84 -21.83
N GLY A 157 -16.50 -11.39 -20.66
CA GLY A 157 -17.07 -12.71 -20.53
C GLY A 157 -16.03 -13.81 -20.72
N ALA A 158 -16.44 -15.07 -20.48
CA ALA A 158 -15.59 -16.23 -20.73
C ALA A 158 -14.96 -16.11 -22.13
N LEU A 159 -13.63 -15.96 -22.16
CA LEU A 159 -12.82 -15.85 -23.38
C LEU A 159 -13.46 -16.71 -24.47
N ARG A 160 -13.91 -16.08 -25.56
CA ARG A 160 -14.62 -16.73 -26.68
C ARG A 160 -13.82 -17.92 -27.23
N ARG A 161 -14.02 -19.10 -26.65
CA ARG A 161 -13.40 -20.38 -27.05
C ARG A 161 -13.95 -20.88 -28.39
N ASP A 162 -15.03 -20.25 -28.86
CA ASP A 162 -15.66 -20.50 -30.14
C ASP A 162 -14.98 -19.77 -31.32
N ARG A 163 -14.00 -18.90 -31.07
CA ARG A 163 -13.25 -18.22 -32.14
C ARG A 163 -11.93 -18.90 -32.42
N HIS A 164 -11.66 -19.13 -33.70
CA HIS A 164 -10.37 -19.61 -34.20
C HIS A 164 -9.25 -18.64 -33.78
N SER A 165 -8.32 -19.12 -32.97
CA SER A 165 -7.12 -18.37 -32.59
C SER A 165 -5.98 -18.68 -33.57
N PRO A 166 -5.23 -17.69 -34.08
CA PRO A 166 -4.04 -17.93 -34.90
C PRO A 166 -2.88 -18.55 -34.08
N ARG A 167 -2.98 -18.58 -32.75
CA ARG A 167 -1.98 -19.19 -31.87
C ARG A 167 -2.25 -20.68 -31.71
N ARG A 168 -1.27 -21.51 -32.05
CA ARG A 168 -1.29 -22.98 -31.90
C ARG A 168 -1.15 -23.39 -30.43
N VAL A 169 -2.24 -23.32 -29.67
CA VAL A 169 -2.30 -23.72 -28.25
C VAL A 169 -3.54 -24.58 -28.04
N ALA A 170 -3.40 -25.75 -27.39
CA ALA A 170 -4.51 -26.69 -27.16
C ALA A 170 -5.72 -26.04 -26.46
N ARG A 171 -5.48 -25.10 -25.55
CA ARG A 171 -6.51 -24.34 -24.83
C ARG A 171 -7.40 -23.46 -25.74
N ASN A 172 -6.91 -23.10 -26.94
CA ASN A 172 -7.60 -22.25 -27.90
C ASN A 172 -8.06 -23.03 -29.16
N LEU A 173 -8.18 -24.35 -29.05
CA LEU A 173 -8.55 -25.22 -30.18
C LEU A 173 -10.02 -25.02 -30.57
N ASP A 174 -10.26 -24.56 -31.80
CA ASP A 174 -11.59 -24.53 -32.42
C ASP A 174 -11.95 -25.94 -32.92
N LEU A 175 -12.58 -26.73 -32.05
CA LEU A 175 -12.98 -28.11 -32.33
C LEU A 175 -13.93 -28.21 -33.53
N LYS A 176 -14.86 -27.27 -33.69
CA LYS A 176 -15.88 -27.33 -34.75
C LYS A 176 -15.25 -27.15 -36.14
N THR A 177 -14.38 -26.16 -36.29
CA THR A 177 -13.67 -25.93 -37.55
C THR A 177 -12.63 -27.02 -37.82
N THR A 178 -11.94 -27.49 -36.78
CA THR A 178 -10.90 -28.52 -36.91
C THR A 178 -11.49 -29.86 -37.34
N VAL A 179 -12.52 -30.34 -36.64
CA VAL A 179 -13.22 -31.59 -37.00
C VAL A 179 -13.79 -31.48 -38.41
N ARG A 180 -14.50 -30.40 -38.75
CA ARG A 180 -15.08 -30.22 -40.08
C ARG A 180 -14.03 -30.27 -41.20
N ARG A 181 -12.86 -29.68 -41.00
CA ARG A 181 -11.77 -29.68 -42.00
C ARG A 181 -11.12 -31.06 -42.14
N ASN A 182 -11.03 -31.81 -41.05
CA ASN A 182 -10.39 -33.14 -41.05
C ASN A 182 -11.34 -34.29 -41.41
N LEU A 183 -12.66 -34.10 -41.36
CA LEU A 183 -13.63 -35.12 -41.77
C LEU A 183 -13.39 -35.68 -43.19
N GLN A 184 -12.80 -34.88 -44.09
CA GLN A 184 -12.45 -35.34 -45.44
C GLN A 184 -11.24 -36.30 -45.49
N HIS A 185 -10.44 -36.37 -44.43
CA HIS A 185 -9.24 -37.22 -44.31
C HIS A 185 -9.46 -38.40 -43.37
N TRP A 186 -10.73 -38.75 -43.11
CA TRP A 186 -11.07 -39.84 -42.21
C TRP A 186 -10.47 -41.17 -42.70
N ASP A 187 -9.67 -41.79 -41.84
CA ASP A 187 -9.09 -43.12 -42.07
C ASP A 187 -9.98 -44.17 -41.38
N ALA A 188 -10.72 -44.94 -42.20
CA ALA A 188 -11.67 -45.94 -41.72
C ALA A 188 -11.00 -47.17 -41.09
N GLU A 189 -9.74 -47.47 -41.43
CA GLU A 189 -9.01 -48.60 -40.81
C GLU A 189 -8.51 -48.25 -39.41
N ARG A 190 -8.27 -46.97 -39.14
CA ARG A 190 -7.68 -46.49 -37.88
C ARG A 190 -8.65 -45.72 -36.98
N GLU A 191 -9.87 -45.46 -37.44
CA GLU A 191 -10.90 -44.67 -36.77
C GLU A 191 -10.43 -43.27 -36.33
N ARG A 192 -9.69 -42.55 -37.20
CA ARG A 192 -9.09 -41.24 -36.87
C ARG A 192 -9.32 -40.18 -37.94
N LEU A 193 -9.44 -38.93 -37.45
CA LEU A 193 -9.50 -37.66 -38.21
C LEU A 193 -8.10 -37.05 -38.40
#